data_AF-Q6TKU0-F1
#
_entry.id   AF-Q6TKU0-F1
#
_cell.length_a   1.000
_cell.length_b   1.000
_cell.length_c   1.000
_cell.angle_alpha   90.00
_cell.angle_beta   90.00
_cell.angle_gamma   90.00
#
_symmetry.space_group_name_H-M   'P 1'
#
loop_
_entity.id
_entity.type
_entity.pdbx_description
1 polymer ?
#
loop_
_entity_poly.entity_id
_entity_poly.type
_entity_poly.pdbx_seq_one_letter_code
_entity_poly.pdbx_strand_id
1 'polypeptide(L)'
;MRQPRYRPCSPARQETAALERLDCYDRILAPEQAGFGGAALVKARYQGEAWARATEQEKRRQGNTTELLVTQVPGERPTVVITTPAIGHVPPRPVLMFSCVDNITRMQVALMHPLDVHDIAVTLNADSRALRSHWFVRENGTLLESSRGLSGIDEIKQLFGAKTLTVDTGTDNAAGKLTPPES
;
A
#
# COMPACT_ATOMS: atom_id res chain seq x y z
N MET A 1 30.67 9.99 8.88
CA MET A 1 29.67 9.16 8.19
C MET A 1 30.33 7.82 7.87
N ARG A 2 29.99 6.74 8.58
CA ARG A 2 30.45 5.37 8.23
C ARG A 2 29.32 4.72 7.43
N GLN A 3 29.60 4.35 6.19
CA GLN A 3 28.70 3.53 5.38
C GLN A 3 28.56 2.14 6.03
N PRO A 4 27.36 1.56 6.12
CA PRO A 4 27.20 0.16 6.48
C PRO A 4 27.85 -0.70 5.38
N ARG A 5 28.89 -1.45 5.73
CA ARG A 5 29.50 -2.44 4.83
C ARG A 5 28.54 -3.62 4.71
N TYR A 6 27.77 -3.66 3.64
CA TYR A 6 27.09 -4.89 3.23
C TYR A 6 28.13 -5.89 2.73
N ARG A 7 28.23 -7.06 3.39
CA ARG A 7 29.02 -8.20 2.89
C ARG A 7 28.33 -8.77 1.63
N PRO A 8 29.08 -9.10 0.56
CA PRO A 8 28.50 -9.62 -0.68
C PRO A 8 27.80 -10.99 -0.49
N CYS A 9 26.66 -11.11 -1.17
CA CYS A 9 25.66 -12.20 -1.07
C CYS A 9 25.98 -13.37 -2.02
N SER A 10 26.92 -14.23 -1.62
CA SER A 10 27.28 -15.45 -2.38
C SER A 10 26.84 -16.77 -1.71
N PRO A 11 27.05 -17.02 -0.40
CA PRO A 11 26.80 -18.35 0.17
C PRO A 11 25.30 -18.69 0.32
N ALA A 12 24.45 -17.71 0.66
CA ALA A 12 23.01 -17.96 0.92
C ALA A 12 22.23 -18.48 -0.30
N ARG A 13 22.68 -18.16 -1.52
CA ARG A 13 21.98 -18.61 -2.75
C ARG A 13 22.26 -20.07 -3.09
N GLN A 14 23.28 -20.68 -2.49
CA GLN A 14 23.71 -22.04 -2.82
C GLN A 14 23.07 -23.11 -1.92
N GLU A 15 22.38 -22.71 -0.83
CA GLU A 15 21.75 -23.68 0.07
C GLU A 15 20.56 -24.37 -0.61
N THR A 16 20.61 -25.70 -0.70
CA THR A 16 19.56 -26.49 -1.36
C THR A 16 18.33 -26.61 -0.46
N ALA A 17 18.52 -26.78 0.85
CA ALA A 17 17.44 -26.89 1.83
C ALA A 17 16.78 -25.53 2.09
N ALA A 18 15.45 -25.47 1.93
CA ALA A 18 14.69 -24.21 2.02
C ALA A 18 14.77 -23.56 3.42
N LEU A 19 14.73 -24.35 4.49
CA LEU A 19 14.82 -23.87 5.87
C LEU A 19 16.21 -23.30 6.20
N GLU A 20 17.28 -23.95 5.75
CA GLU A 20 18.66 -23.49 5.97
C GLU A 20 18.95 -22.21 5.17
N ARG A 21 18.40 -22.13 3.95
CA ARG A 21 18.45 -20.93 3.13
C ARG A 21 17.77 -19.74 3.81
N LEU A 22 16.62 -19.99 4.45
CA LEU A 22 15.89 -18.97 5.22
C LEU A 22 16.68 -18.52 6.44
N ASP A 23 17.21 -19.45 7.25
CA ASP A 23 18.05 -19.13 8.41
C ASP A 23 19.32 -18.34 8.00
N CYS A 24 19.91 -18.66 6.84
CA CYS A 24 21.02 -17.92 6.28
C CYS A 24 20.64 -16.46 5.96
N TYR A 25 19.49 -16.24 5.32
CA TYR A 25 18.99 -14.89 5.06
C TYR A 25 18.70 -14.13 6.35
N ASP A 26 18.09 -14.79 7.35
CA ASP A 26 17.77 -14.18 8.64
C ASP A 26 19.02 -13.70 9.36
N ARG A 27 20.11 -14.48 9.34
CA ARG A 27 21.40 -14.08 9.92
C ARG A 27 22.08 -12.91 9.19
N ILE A 28 21.92 -12.84 7.87
CA ILE A 28 22.47 -11.73 7.06
C ILE A 28 21.69 -10.44 7.29
N LEU A 29 20.37 -10.55 7.46
CA LEU A 29 19.46 -9.43 7.64
C LEU A 29 19.26 -9.05 9.12
N ALA A 30 19.80 -9.84 10.04
CA ALA A 30 19.77 -9.56 11.47
C ALA A 30 20.47 -8.21 11.73
N PRO A 31 19.75 -7.22 12.29
CA PRO A 31 20.34 -5.92 12.57
C PRO A 31 21.40 -6.07 13.67
N GLU A 32 22.63 -5.64 13.41
CA GLU A 32 23.60 -5.44 14.48
C GLU A 32 23.20 -4.22 15.31
N GLN A 33 22.42 -4.44 16.37
CA GLN A 33 22.26 -3.48 17.44
C GLN A 33 22.67 -4.10 18.78
N ALA A 34 23.98 -4.14 19.01
CA ALA A 34 24.50 -4.11 20.37
C ALA A 34 24.26 -2.70 20.93
N GLY A 35 23.19 -2.53 21.72
CA GLY A 35 23.05 -1.38 22.62
C GLY A 35 21.90 -0.40 22.38
N PHE A 36 20.67 -0.87 22.22
CA PHE A 36 19.49 -0.06 22.57
C PHE A 36 18.84 -0.57 23.86
N GLY A 37 19.53 -0.29 24.97
CA GLY A 37 18.94 -0.38 26.30
C GLY A 37 17.98 0.78 26.52
N GLY A 38 16.69 0.49 26.66
CA GLY A 38 15.77 1.19 27.57
C GLY A 38 15.38 2.65 27.29
N ALA A 39 15.90 3.33 26.28
CA ALA A 39 15.51 4.71 25.97
C ALA A 39 14.55 4.77 24.78
N ALA A 40 13.26 4.87 25.10
CA ALA A 40 12.20 5.38 24.23
C ALA A 40 11.93 4.58 22.95
N LEU A 41 11.14 3.51 23.11
CA LEU A 41 10.14 3.07 22.14
C LEU A 41 9.11 4.20 21.90
N VAL A 42 9.54 5.40 21.52
CA VAL A 42 8.72 6.16 20.59
C VAL A 42 8.84 5.34 19.32
N LYS A 43 7.86 4.44 19.08
CA LYS A 43 7.53 4.00 17.73
C LYS A 43 7.30 5.30 16.96
N ALA A 44 8.38 5.91 16.46
CA ALA A 44 8.30 6.97 15.48
C ALA A 44 7.38 6.35 14.44
N ARG A 45 6.20 6.96 14.27
CA ARG A 45 5.14 6.46 13.39
C ARG A 45 5.79 6.28 12.03
N TYR A 46 6.30 5.08 11.75
CA TYR A 46 6.87 4.74 10.48
C TYR A 46 5.64 4.61 9.59
N GLN A 47 5.19 5.76 9.09
CA GLN A 47 4.22 5.84 8.02
C GLN A 47 4.92 5.16 6.85
N GLY A 48 4.40 4.00 6.46
CA GLY A 48 5.11 3.18 5.50
C GLY A 48 5.17 3.85 4.13
N GLU A 49 6.08 3.34 3.30
CA GLU A 49 6.40 3.97 2.02
C GLU A 49 5.19 4.06 1.07
N ALA A 50 4.25 3.12 1.14
CA ALA A 50 3.07 3.15 0.28
C ALA A 50 2.09 4.26 0.72
N TRP A 51 1.84 4.41 2.02
CA TRP A 51 1.04 5.51 2.55
C TRP A 51 1.68 6.87 2.23
N ALA A 52 2.99 7.00 2.43
CA ALA A 52 3.72 8.23 2.13
C ALA A 52 3.63 8.58 0.63
N ARG A 53 3.77 7.58 -0.25
CA ARG A 53 3.64 7.75 -1.71
C ARG A 53 2.26 8.23 -2.12
N ALA A 54 1.20 7.64 -1.57
CA ALA A 54 -0.18 8.03 -1.85
C ALA A 54 -0.46 9.47 -1.41
N THR A 55 -0.10 9.79 -0.16
CA THR A 55 -0.36 11.12 0.40
C THR A 55 0.49 12.21 -0.24
N GLU A 56 1.75 11.94 -0.54
CA GLU A 56 2.62 12.91 -1.23
C GLU A 56 2.17 13.18 -2.66
N GLN A 57 1.65 12.18 -3.37
CA GLN A 57 1.05 12.40 -4.69
C GLN A 57 -0.21 13.28 -4.59
N GLU A 58 -1.09 13.02 -3.63
CA GLU A 58 -2.32 13.81 -3.45
C GLU A 58 -2.08 15.23 -2.93
N LYS A 59 -0.97 15.51 -2.24
CA LYS A 59 -0.57 16.90 -1.92
C LYS A 59 -0.34 17.77 -3.16
N ARG A 60 -0.07 17.17 -4.32
CA ARG A 60 0.11 17.90 -5.59
C ARG A 60 -1.22 18.31 -6.22
N ARG A 61 -2.34 17.80 -5.71
CA ARG A 61 -3.67 18.15 -6.19
C ARG A 61 -3.99 19.60 -5.87
N GLN A 62 -4.48 20.32 -6.88
CA GLN A 62 -5.01 21.66 -6.71
C GLN A 62 -6.53 21.63 -6.73
N GLY A 63 -7.15 22.38 -5.82
CA GLY A 63 -8.61 22.42 -5.68
C GLY A 63 -9.20 21.12 -5.13
N ASN A 64 -10.50 20.93 -5.38
CA ASN A 64 -11.29 19.82 -4.83
C ASN A 64 -11.61 18.74 -5.90
N THR A 65 -10.77 18.60 -6.92
CA THR A 65 -10.99 17.61 -7.98
C THR A 65 -10.83 16.18 -7.45
N THR A 66 -11.41 15.21 -8.14
CA THR A 66 -11.32 13.79 -7.79
C THR A 66 -10.79 12.94 -8.95
N GLU A 67 -10.29 13.60 -9.99
CA GLU A 67 -9.66 12.95 -11.14
C GLU A 67 -8.43 12.14 -10.71
N LEU A 68 -8.16 11.07 -11.44
CA LEU A 68 -6.99 10.23 -11.19
C LEU A 68 -5.70 11.03 -11.44
N LEU A 69 -4.87 11.19 -10.42
CA LEU A 69 -3.50 11.67 -10.59
C LEU A 69 -2.61 10.50 -10.97
N VAL A 70 -1.70 10.72 -11.92
CA VAL A 70 -0.79 9.69 -12.42
C VAL A 70 0.64 10.19 -12.36
N THR A 71 1.51 9.46 -11.66
CA THR A 71 2.97 9.64 -11.71
C THR A 71 3.60 8.39 -12.31
N GLN A 72 4.53 8.58 -13.23
CA GLN A 72 5.33 7.49 -13.82
C GLN A 72 6.80 7.86 -13.72
N VAL A 73 7.60 6.94 -13.18
CA VAL A 73 9.06 7.03 -13.12
C VAL A 73 9.61 5.84 -13.89
N PRO A 74 10.18 6.05 -15.10
CA PRO A 74 10.81 4.99 -15.87
C PRO A 74 12.19 4.62 -15.28
N GLY A 75 12.72 3.47 -15.66
CA GLY A 75 14.05 2.99 -15.26
C GLY A 75 14.09 1.47 -15.11
N GLU A 76 15.19 0.94 -14.55
CA GLU A 76 15.33 -0.50 -14.24
C GLU A 76 14.28 -0.99 -13.23
N ARG A 77 13.81 -0.08 -12.38
CA ARG A 77 12.76 -0.30 -11.39
C ARG A 77 11.61 0.67 -11.65
N PRO A 78 10.77 0.37 -12.67
CA PRO A 78 9.71 1.28 -13.05
C PRO A 78 8.71 1.44 -11.90
N THR A 79 8.25 2.67 -11.69
CA THR A 79 7.23 2.99 -10.70
C THR A 79 6.09 3.73 -11.38
N VAL A 80 4.88 3.20 -11.27
CA VAL A 80 3.64 3.84 -11.72
C VAL A 80 2.71 3.98 -10.51
N VAL A 81 2.17 5.17 -10.29
CA VAL A 81 1.32 5.48 -9.15
C VAL A 81 0.11 6.26 -9.64
N ILE A 82 -1.07 5.69 -9.43
CA ILE A 82 -2.36 6.29 -9.78
C ILE A 82 -3.13 6.50 -8.49
N THR A 83 -3.56 7.73 -8.19
CA THR A 83 -4.27 8.05 -6.95
C THR A 83 -5.54 8.85 -7.18
N THR A 84 -6.52 8.67 -6.28
CA THR A 84 -7.67 9.56 -6.16
C THR A 84 -8.13 9.62 -4.70
N PRO A 85 -8.50 10.80 -4.18
CA PRO A 85 -8.91 10.96 -2.80
C PRO A 85 -10.38 10.55 -2.63
N ALA A 86 -10.75 10.25 -1.38
CA ALA A 86 -12.13 9.92 -1.08
C ALA A 86 -13.13 11.04 -1.34
N ILE A 87 -14.38 10.67 -1.58
CA ILE A 87 -15.44 11.61 -1.91
C ILE A 87 -16.45 11.65 -0.78
N GLY A 88 -17.00 12.82 -0.49
CA GLY A 88 -17.87 13.03 0.68
C GLY A 88 -17.16 13.04 2.03
N HIS A 89 -15.82 13.01 2.07
CA HIS A 89 -15.03 13.17 3.30
C HIS A 89 -14.44 14.58 3.40
N VAL A 90 -14.39 15.15 4.60
CA VAL A 90 -13.60 16.37 4.85
C VAL A 90 -12.11 15.97 4.94
N PRO A 91 -11.17 16.73 4.36
CA PRO A 91 -9.74 16.46 4.52
C PRO A 91 -9.32 16.34 6.00
N PRO A 92 -8.38 15.44 6.34
CA PRO A 92 -7.64 14.55 5.45
C PRO A 92 -8.49 13.36 4.99
N ARG A 93 -8.47 13.06 3.69
CA ARG A 93 -9.29 12.01 3.07
C ARG A 93 -8.47 10.75 2.85
N PRO A 94 -9.04 9.54 3.03
CA PRO A 94 -8.43 8.32 2.53
C PRO A 94 -8.11 8.44 1.03
N VAL A 95 -7.03 7.78 0.59
CA VAL A 95 -6.57 7.84 -0.81
C VAL A 95 -6.58 6.45 -1.41
N LEU A 96 -7.37 6.24 -2.45
CA LEU A 96 -7.25 5.05 -3.29
C LEU A 96 -5.98 5.17 -4.12
N MET A 97 -5.17 4.11 -4.15
CA MET A 97 -3.93 4.04 -4.89
C MET A 97 -3.83 2.72 -5.66
N PHE A 98 -3.63 2.81 -6.97
CA PHE A 98 -3.10 1.72 -7.77
C PHE A 98 -1.61 1.97 -7.99
N SER A 99 -0.77 1.04 -7.57
CA SER A 99 0.68 1.18 -7.71
C SER A 99 1.29 -0.01 -8.44
N CYS A 100 2.23 0.24 -9.34
CA CYS A 100 3.13 -0.75 -9.88
C CYS A 100 4.54 -0.35 -9.48
N VAL A 101 5.14 -1.09 -8.56
CA VAL A 101 6.50 -0.85 -8.06
C VAL A 101 7.26 -2.16 -8.20
N ASP A 102 8.42 -2.10 -8.84
CA ASP A 102 9.25 -3.27 -9.15
C ASP A 102 8.46 -4.36 -9.89
N ASN A 103 7.64 -3.95 -10.87
CA ASN A 103 6.76 -4.83 -11.65
C ASN A 103 5.67 -5.57 -10.84
N ILE A 104 5.42 -5.18 -9.59
CA ILE A 104 4.35 -5.73 -8.77
C ILE A 104 3.22 -4.70 -8.67
N THR A 105 2.12 -5.00 -9.35
CA THR A 105 0.88 -4.22 -9.27
C THR A 105 0.16 -4.48 -7.95
N ARG A 106 -0.39 -3.42 -7.35
CA ARG A 106 -1.11 -3.44 -6.07
C ARG A 106 -2.30 -2.49 -6.16
N MET A 107 -3.40 -2.87 -5.50
CA MET A 107 -4.53 -1.99 -5.20
C MET A 107 -4.56 -1.75 -3.70
N GLN A 108 -4.52 -0.49 -3.31
CA GLN A 108 -4.31 -0.06 -1.93
C GLN A 108 -5.19 1.14 -1.58
N VAL A 109 -5.55 1.28 -0.31
CA VAL A 109 -6.16 2.49 0.23
C VAL A 109 -5.29 2.98 1.40
N ALA A 110 -4.76 4.18 1.27
CA ALA A 110 -4.05 4.87 2.35
C ALA A 110 -5.09 5.53 3.27
N LEU A 111 -5.14 5.09 4.52
CA LEU A 111 -6.10 5.51 5.53
C LEU A 111 -5.53 6.64 6.39
N MET A 112 -6.38 7.59 6.77
CA MET A 112 -5.94 8.71 7.62
C MET A 112 -5.98 8.37 9.11
N HIS A 113 -6.71 7.30 9.45
CA HIS A 113 -6.78 6.72 10.79
C HIS A 113 -6.44 5.23 10.68
N PRO A 114 -5.55 4.71 11.54
CA PRO A 114 -5.16 3.32 11.48
C PRO A 114 -6.31 2.41 11.90
N LEU A 115 -6.42 1.26 11.24
CA LEU A 115 -7.26 0.15 11.68
C LEU A 115 -6.50 -0.73 12.67
N ASP A 116 -7.19 -1.20 13.71
CA ASP A 116 -6.66 -2.13 14.72
C ASP A 116 -7.10 -3.58 14.45
N VAL A 117 -6.97 -3.99 13.19
CA VAL A 117 -7.25 -5.35 12.72
C VAL A 117 -6.17 -5.74 11.71
N HIS A 118 -6.01 -7.04 11.45
CA HIS A 118 -4.98 -7.54 10.53
C HIS A 118 -5.46 -7.66 9.08
N ASP A 119 -6.76 -7.86 8.90
CA ASP A 119 -7.43 -8.05 7.63
C ASP A 119 -8.94 -7.82 7.79
N ILE A 120 -9.61 -7.57 6.67
CA ILE A 120 -11.05 -7.30 6.62
C ILE A 120 -11.66 -7.82 5.32
N ALA A 121 -12.92 -8.24 5.39
CA ALA A 121 -13.75 -8.44 4.21
C ALA A 121 -14.15 -7.08 3.64
N VAL A 122 -13.92 -6.89 2.33
CA VAL A 122 -14.23 -5.67 1.60
C VAL A 122 -15.19 -5.99 0.47
N THR A 123 -16.22 -5.17 0.32
CA THR A 123 -17.09 -5.20 -0.86
C THR A 123 -16.75 -4.01 -1.76
N LEU A 124 -16.28 -4.30 -2.96
CA LEU A 124 -16.02 -3.33 -4.01
C LEU A 124 -17.25 -3.22 -4.90
N ASN A 125 -17.91 -2.06 -4.86
CA ASN A 125 -19.03 -1.76 -5.74
C ASN A 125 -18.56 -0.85 -6.88
N ALA A 126 -18.48 -1.41 -8.08
CA ALA A 126 -18.05 -0.76 -9.31
C ALA A 126 -19.26 -0.61 -10.25
N ASP A 127 -19.99 0.48 -10.10
CA ASP A 127 -21.30 0.74 -10.71
C ASP A 127 -22.31 -0.39 -10.44
N SER A 128 -22.58 -1.27 -11.42
CA SER A 128 -23.52 -2.40 -11.30
C SER A 128 -22.88 -3.71 -10.83
N ARG A 129 -21.56 -3.73 -10.59
CA ARG A 129 -20.81 -4.92 -10.17
C ARG A 129 -20.43 -4.81 -8.70
N ALA A 130 -20.68 -5.88 -7.95
CA ALA A 130 -20.19 -6.02 -6.58
C ALA A 130 -19.20 -7.18 -6.53
N LEU A 131 -17.98 -6.91 -6.07
CA LEU A 131 -16.93 -7.90 -5.85
C LEU A 131 -16.62 -7.98 -4.36
N ARG A 132 -16.71 -9.17 -3.80
CA ARG A 132 -16.21 -9.43 -2.44
C ARG A 132 -14.76 -9.84 -2.52
N SER A 133 -13.93 -9.18 -1.75
CA SER A 133 -12.51 -9.42 -1.66
C SER A 133 -12.06 -9.38 -0.21
N HIS A 134 -10.90 -9.94 0.07
CA HIS A 134 -10.33 -9.97 1.41
C HIS A 134 -9.05 -9.15 1.39
N TRP A 135 -9.07 -8.02 2.10
CA TRP A 135 -7.98 -7.07 2.09
C TRP A 135 -7.21 -7.16 3.40
N PHE A 136 -5.92 -6.90 3.31
CA PHE A 136 -5.02 -6.96 4.43
C PHE A 136 -4.63 -5.59 4.92
N VAL A 137 -4.56 -5.43 6.24
CA VAL A 137 -4.07 -4.23 6.88
C VAL A 137 -2.54 -4.32 6.99
N ARG A 138 -1.88 -3.22 6.65
CA ARG A 138 -0.42 -3.05 6.54
C ARG A 138 -0.01 -1.72 7.14
N GLU A 139 1.31 -1.53 7.26
CA GLU A 139 1.91 -0.27 7.70
C GLU A 139 1.35 0.25 9.03
N ASN A 140 1.22 -0.62 10.05
CA ASN A 140 0.66 -0.29 11.37
C ASN A 140 -0.78 0.26 11.32
N GLY A 141 -1.62 -0.29 10.45
CA GLY A 141 -3.03 0.09 10.37
C GLY A 141 -3.36 1.11 9.31
N THR A 142 -2.36 1.81 8.75
CA THR A 142 -2.61 2.96 7.86
C THR A 142 -2.75 2.59 6.39
N LEU A 143 -2.47 1.36 6.00
CA LEU A 143 -2.58 0.92 4.61
C LEU A 143 -3.47 -0.31 4.52
N LEU A 144 -4.54 -0.22 3.74
CA LEU A 144 -5.33 -1.37 3.37
C LEU A 144 -4.91 -1.82 1.98
N GLU A 145 -4.62 -3.11 1.80
CA GLU A 145 -4.09 -3.65 0.56
C GLU A 145 -4.89 -4.88 0.15
N SER A 146 -5.40 -4.91 -1.07
CA SER A 146 -6.15 -6.08 -1.56
C SER A 146 -5.23 -7.26 -1.87
N SER A 147 -4.61 -7.21 -3.04
CA SER A 147 -3.86 -8.29 -3.64
C SER A 147 -2.65 -7.73 -4.41
N ARG A 148 -1.68 -8.60 -4.71
CA ARG A 148 -0.38 -8.22 -5.29
C ARG A 148 -0.09 -9.02 -6.56
N GLY A 149 0.55 -8.39 -7.54
CA GLY A 149 0.97 -9.06 -8.78
C GLY A 149 -0.24 -9.45 -9.63
N LEU A 150 -0.25 -10.68 -10.14
CA LEU A 150 -1.28 -11.15 -11.08
C LEU A 150 -2.69 -11.13 -10.49
N SER A 151 -2.86 -11.53 -9.22
CA SER A 151 -4.17 -11.46 -8.56
C SER A 151 -4.65 -10.01 -8.39
N GLY A 152 -3.73 -9.10 -8.07
CA GLY A 152 -3.98 -7.66 -8.07
C GLY A 152 -4.47 -7.15 -9.42
N ILE A 153 -3.80 -7.56 -10.49
CA ILE A 153 -4.19 -7.18 -11.85
C ILE A 153 -5.58 -7.70 -12.19
N ASP A 154 -5.90 -8.96 -11.87
CA ASP A 154 -7.19 -9.56 -12.20
C ASP A 154 -8.34 -8.94 -11.41
N GLU A 155 -8.10 -8.49 -10.19
CA GLU A 155 -9.07 -7.71 -9.42
C GLU A 155 -9.27 -6.31 -10.00
N ILE A 156 -8.18 -5.60 -10.32
CA ILE A 156 -8.23 -4.25 -10.91
C ILE A 156 -8.94 -4.27 -12.27
N LYS A 157 -8.70 -5.28 -13.10
CA LYS A 157 -9.37 -5.45 -14.41
C LYS A 157 -10.89 -5.54 -14.27
N GLN A 158 -11.40 -6.12 -13.17
CA GLN A 158 -12.84 -6.17 -12.92
C GLN A 158 -13.44 -4.79 -12.61
N LEU A 159 -12.62 -3.81 -12.25
CA LEU A 159 -13.04 -2.43 -12.00
C LEU A 159 -12.99 -1.57 -13.28
N PHE A 160 -12.34 -2.04 -14.35
CA PHE A 160 -12.22 -1.27 -15.59
C PHE A 160 -13.58 -0.96 -16.20
N GLY A 161 -13.69 0.25 -16.73
CA GLY A 161 -14.93 0.80 -17.28
C GLY A 161 -15.92 1.32 -16.25
N ALA A 162 -15.67 1.10 -14.94
CA ALA A 162 -16.52 1.67 -13.91
C ALA A 162 -16.27 3.18 -13.77
N LYS A 163 -17.34 3.96 -13.61
CA LYS A 163 -17.28 5.39 -13.33
C LYS A 163 -17.09 5.66 -11.84
N THR A 164 -17.68 4.80 -11.01
CA THR A 164 -17.65 4.92 -9.56
C THR A 164 -17.09 3.65 -8.94
N LEU A 165 -16.37 3.80 -7.83
CA LEU A 165 -15.86 2.68 -7.05
C LEU A 165 -16.10 2.96 -5.58
N THR A 166 -16.98 2.18 -4.95
CA THR A 166 -17.17 2.24 -3.50
C THR A 166 -16.45 1.08 -2.85
N VAL A 167 -15.55 1.38 -1.91
CA VAL A 167 -14.85 0.40 -1.08
C VAL A 167 -15.57 0.33 0.26
N ASP A 168 -16.39 -0.70 0.45
CA ASP A 168 -17.13 -0.90 1.69
C ASP A 168 -16.39 -1.90 2.59
N THR A 169 -15.98 -1.45 3.78
CA THR A 169 -15.24 -2.25 4.77
C THR A 169 -16.16 -2.87 5.83
N GLY A 170 -17.49 -2.74 5.71
CA GLY A 170 -18.48 -3.27 6.65
C GLY A 170 -18.46 -2.60 8.04
N THR A 171 -17.55 -1.64 8.24
CA THR A 171 -17.47 -0.77 9.40
C THR A 171 -17.95 0.61 8.98
N ASP A 172 -18.94 1.17 9.67
CA ASP A 172 -19.42 2.56 9.49
C ASP A 172 -18.32 3.63 9.61
N ASN A 173 -17.09 3.23 9.90
CA ASN A 173 -15.92 4.08 10.05
C ASN A 173 -14.84 3.66 9.03
N ALA A 174 -14.47 4.62 8.17
CA ALA A 174 -13.18 4.77 7.46
C ALA A 174 -13.10 4.55 5.93
N ALA A 175 -14.09 3.98 5.23
CA ALA A 175 -14.04 3.85 3.77
C ALA A 175 -15.34 4.33 3.12
N GLY A 176 -15.60 5.64 3.16
CA GLY A 176 -16.80 6.17 2.55
C GLY A 176 -16.72 6.22 1.02
N LYS A 177 -17.88 5.96 0.42
CA LYS A 177 -18.31 6.15 -0.97
C LYS A 177 -17.44 7.12 -1.81
N LEU A 178 -16.72 6.58 -2.81
CA LEU A 178 -16.01 7.38 -3.81
C LEU A 178 -16.94 7.56 -5.04
N THR A 179 -17.56 8.74 -5.19
CA THR A 179 -18.40 9.11 -6.35
C THR A 179 -17.88 10.37 -7.05
N PRO A 180 -17.19 10.32 -8.21
CA PRO A 180 -16.78 11.53 -8.91
C PRO A 180 -17.98 12.38 -9.37
N PRO A 181 -17.83 13.70 -9.50
CA PRO A 181 -18.91 14.59 -9.94
C PRO A 181 -19.27 14.35 -11.41
N GLU A 182 -20.55 14.48 -11.73
CA GLU A 182 -21.05 14.58 -13.10
C GLU A 182 -20.48 15.84 -13.78
N SER A 183 -20.13 15.67 -15.05
CA SER A 183 -19.68 16.68 -16.02
C SER A 183 -20.72 17.77 -16.26
#